data_AF-A0A2V8N8I3-F1
#
_entry.id   AF-A0A2V8N8I3-F1
#
_cell.length_a   1.000
_cell.length_b   1.000
_cell.length_c   1.000
_cell.angle_alpha   90.00
_cell.angle_beta   90.00
_cell.angle_gamma   90.00
#
_symmetry.space_group_name_H-M   'P 1'
#
loop_
_entity.id
_entity.type
_entity.pdbx_description
1 polymer ?
#
loop_
_entity_poly.entity_id
_entity_poly.type
_entity_poly.pdbx_seq_one_letter_code
_entity_poly.pdbx_strand_id
1 'polypeptide(L)'
;MPNADGTERLTYFNLKQEGSRITGSIRVTQFYYLIAESTGGAEGFTIIGTMKDGKTDRRVQYEGKLVGDELHIATRRRPDAPLTEMVAHRAPPGEGALPARIAPPALHKVRDNGLARTPPMGWNSWNKFAGRIDDATVRSVADAMAGNGMKEAGYRYINIDDTWEAGRDAQGNILTNKKFPDMKALSDYVHRKGLKLGIYSSPGPNTCAGYEGSYGHEEQDARTYAAWGIDYLKYDWCGARTLYTDEEMPAIYQKMGDALLASRRAIVYSLCQYGRLDVWKWGADVGGNLWRTTGDIRDAWDSMSRIGFGQNDLAPWAKPGHWNDPDMLEIGNGGMTEAEYQTHMSLWSI
;
A
#
# COMPACT_ATOMS: atom_id res chain seq x y z
N MET A 1 -9.60 2.17 20.57
CA MET A 1 -9.98 3.56 20.28
C MET A 1 -9.78 3.80 18.79
N PRO A 2 -10.72 4.47 18.10
CA PRO A 2 -10.54 4.85 16.71
C PRO A 2 -9.28 5.70 16.51
N ASN A 3 -8.63 5.54 15.36
CA ASN A 3 -7.60 6.43 14.87
C ASN A 3 -8.19 7.85 14.66
N ALA A 4 -7.32 8.85 14.53
CA ALA A 4 -7.74 10.24 14.30
C ALA A 4 -8.59 10.41 13.02
N ASP A 5 -8.44 9.53 12.04
CA ASP A 5 -9.22 9.49 10.80
C ASP A 5 -10.59 8.78 10.94
N GLY A 6 -10.93 8.30 12.14
CA GLY A 6 -12.16 7.58 12.42
C GLY A 6 -12.17 6.10 12.06
N THR A 7 -11.08 5.56 11.52
CA THR A 7 -10.93 4.11 11.31
C THR A 7 -10.50 3.41 12.59
N GLU A 8 -10.69 2.09 12.66
CA GLU A 8 -10.23 1.28 13.79
C GLU A 8 -9.18 0.26 13.32
N ARG A 9 -8.16 0.02 14.16
CA ARG A 9 -7.19 -1.06 13.94
C ARG A 9 -7.43 -2.15 14.95
N LEU A 10 -7.78 -3.32 14.45
CA LEU A 10 -8.08 -4.48 15.26
C LEU A 10 -6.94 -5.50 15.18
N THR A 11 -6.66 -6.11 16.33
CA THR A 11 -5.77 -7.26 16.44
C THR A 11 -6.59 -8.45 16.89
N TYR A 12 -6.50 -9.55 16.16
CA TYR A 12 -7.23 -10.78 16.45
C TYR A 12 -6.28 -11.87 16.89
N PHE A 13 -6.62 -12.52 18.00
CA PHE A 13 -5.91 -13.68 18.52
C PHE A 13 -6.81 -14.90 18.39
N ASN A 14 -6.47 -15.80 17.47
CA ASN A 14 -7.13 -17.09 17.36
C ASN A 14 -6.27 -18.11 18.10
N LEU A 15 -6.61 -18.39 19.35
CA LEU A 15 -5.79 -19.20 20.26
C LEU A 15 -6.50 -20.50 20.63
N LYS A 16 -5.76 -21.60 20.56
CA LYS A 16 -6.18 -22.91 21.09
C LYS A 16 -5.13 -23.43 22.06
N GLN A 17 -5.53 -23.65 23.31
CA GLN A 17 -4.67 -24.22 24.35
C GLN A 17 -4.91 -25.72 24.51
N GLU A 18 -3.82 -26.50 24.51
CA GLU A 18 -3.79 -27.93 24.78
C GLU A 18 -2.68 -28.20 25.81
N GLY A 19 -3.07 -28.36 27.08
CA GLY A 19 -2.13 -28.41 28.19
C GLY A 19 -1.33 -27.11 28.32
N SER A 20 0.01 -27.21 28.25
CA SER A 20 0.93 -26.05 28.27
C SER A 20 1.24 -25.48 26.89
N ARG A 21 0.69 -26.05 25.81
CA ARG A 21 0.93 -25.58 24.45
C ARG A 21 -0.23 -24.69 23.98
N ILE A 22 0.10 -23.58 23.33
CA ILE A 22 -0.86 -22.73 22.64
C ILE A 22 -0.54 -22.73 21.15
N THR A 23 -1.57 -22.92 20.32
CA THR A 23 -1.48 -22.93 18.86
C THR A 23 -2.48 -21.94 18.29
N GLY A 24 -2.31 -21.62 17.00
CA GLY A 24 -3.23 -20.76 16.26
C GLY A 24 -2.51 -19.60 15.58
N SER A 25 -3.17 -18.45 15.49
CA SER A 25 -2.73 -17.33 14.68
C SER A 25 -2.97 -15.97 15.33
N ILE A 26 -2.20 -14.98 14.90
CA ILE A 26 -2.32 -13.58 15.31
C ILE A 26 -2.46 -12.75 14.04
N ARG A 27 -3.56 -12.01 13.90
CA ARG A 27 -3.75 -11.04 12.82
C ARG A 27 -3.60 -9.63 13.40
N VAL A 28 -2.63 -8.87 12.91
CA VAL A 28 -2.39 -7.48 13.28
C VAL A 28 -2.44 -6.65 12.01
N THR A 29 -3.54 -5.93 11.75
CA THR A 29 -3.73 -5.17 10.51
C THR A 29 -3.55 -6.05 9.26
N GLN A 30 -2.56 -5.75 8.41
CA GLN A 30 -2.16 -6.54 7.23
C GLN A 30 -1.30 -7.77 7.55
N PHE A 31 -0.77 -7.90 8.76
CA PHE A 31 0.17 -8.94 9.13
C PHE A 31 -0.56 -10.14 9.72
N TYR A 32 -0.15 -11.33 9.28
CA TYR A 32 -0.73 -12.58 9.72
C TYR A 32 0.38 -13.53 10.18
N TYR A 33 0.40 -13.80 11.48
CA TYR A 33 1.41 -14.64 12.13
C TYR A 33 0.83 -15.99 12.52
N LEU A 34 1.60 -17.05 12.31
CA LEU A 34 1.33 -18.36 12.89
C LEU A 34 2.11 -18.49 14.20
N ILE A 35 1.48 -19.05 15.24
CA ILE A 35 2.17 -19.29 16.52
C ILE A 35 3.17 -20.42 16.31
N ALA A 36 4.47 -20.09 16.41
CA ALA A 36 5.57 -21.04 16.24
C ALA A 36 6.08 -21.57 17.57
N GLU A 37 6.08 -20.74 18.61
CA GLU A 37 6.53 -21.11 19.96
C GLU A 37 5.51 -20.62 20.99
N SER A 38 5.32 -21.40 22.05
CA SER A 38 4.40 -21.06 23.13
C SER A 38 4.76 -21.75 24.44
N THR A 39 4.50 -21.08 25.55
CA THR A 39 4.46 -21.67 26.89
C THR A 39 3.19 -21.21 27.57
N GLY A 40 2.36 -22.12 28.06
CA GLY A 40 1.10 -21.84 28.74
C GLY A 40 0.98 -22.58 30.06
N GLY A 41 0.14 -22.05 30.95
CA GLY A 41 -0.17 -22.63 32.26
C GLY A 41 -1.29 -21.87 32.96
N ALA A 42 -1.59 -22.26 34.21
CA ALA A 42 -2.66 -21.63 35.00
C ALA A 42 -2.41 -20.13 35.25
N GLU A 43 -1.15 -19.71 35.32
CA GLU A 43 -0.77 -18.32 35.58
C GLU A 43 -0.74 -17.43 34.33
N GLY A 44 -0.87 -18.00 33.13
CA GLY A 44 -0.80 -17.27 31.87
C GLY A 44 0.01 -18.00 30.82
N PHE A 45 0.39 -17.27 29.77
CA PHE A 45 1.14 -17.77 28.64
C PHE A 45 2.07 -16.75 28.00
N THR A 46 3.01 -17.26 27.23
CA THR A 46 3.82 -16.52 26.25
C THR A 46 3.63 -17.20 24.89
N ILE A 47 3.46 -16.40 23.83
CA ILE A 47 3.40 -16.88 22.45
C ILE A 47 4.36 -16.07 21.58
N ILE A 48 5.01 -16.75 20.64
CA ILE A 48 5.79 -16.12 19.58
C ILE A 48 5.16 -16.48 18.24
N GLY A 49 4.61 -15.45 17.59
CA GLY A 49 4.10 -15.54 16.22
C GLY A 49 5.21 -15.28 15.21
N THR A 50 5.23 -16.03 14.12
CA THR A 50 6.15 -15.82 13.00
C THR A 50 5.41 -15.71 11.67
N MET A 51 5.98 -14.92 10.76
CA MET A 51 5.53 -14.85 9.36
C MET A 51 6.70 -14.51 8.43
N LYS A 52 6.58 -14.91 7.16
CA LYS A 52 7.51 -14.47 6.12
C LYS A 52 7.11 -13.09 5.60
N ASP A 53 8.07 -12.18 5.58
CA ASP A 53 7.96 -10.88 4.91
C ASP A 53 9.03 -10.80 3.81
N GLY A 54 8.63 -11.20 2.60
CA GLY A 54 9.56 -11.40 1.51
C GLY A 54 10.58 -12.48 1.86
N LYS A 55 11.86 -12.10 1.94
CA LYS A 55 12.97 -13.00 2.33
C LYS A 55 13.27 -12.96 3.84
N THR A 56 12.60 -12.12 4.61
CA THR A 56 12.86 -11.92 6.04
C THR A 56 11.83 -12.63 6.91
N ASP A 57 12.27 -13.17 8.04
CA ASP A 57 11.37 -13.68 9.07
C ASP A 57 10.99 -12.57 10.04
N ARG A 58 9.69 -12.28 10.15
CA ARG A 58 9.16 -11.41 11.19
C ARG A 58 8.70 -12.24 12.36
N ARG A 59 9.01 -11.75 13.56
CA ARG A 59 8.57 -12.34 14.83
C ARG A 59 7.85 -11.29 15.67
N VAL A 60 6.83 -11.72 16.38
CA VAL A 60 6.12 -10.93 17.40
C VAL A 60 5.95 -11.79 18.64
N GLN A 61 6.11 -11.18 19.80
CA GLN A 61 5.92 -11.86 21.08
C GLN A 61 4.77 -11.20 21.84
N TYR A 62 3.95 -12.04 22.44
CA TYR A 62 2.89 -11.63 23.34
C TYR A 62 2.93 -12.47 24.61
N GLU A 63 2.63 -11.82 25.71
CA GLU A 63 2.40 -12.42 27.02
C GLU A 63 0.92 -12.25 27.33
N GLY A 64 0.27 -13.19 27.99
CA GLY A 64 -1.14 -13.01 28.31
C GLY A 64 -1.70 -13.98 29.33
N LYS A 65 -2.90 -13.67 29.82
CA LYS A 65 -3.65 -14.51 30.76
C LYS A 65 -5.14 -14.35 30.49
N LEU A 66 -5.89 -15.44 30.63
CA LEU A 66 -7.35 -15.38 30.64
C LEU A 66 -7.82 -15.00 32.05
N VAL A 67 -8.57 -13.91 32.17
CA VAL A 67 -9.15 -13.41 33.43
C VAL A 67 -10.66 -13.35 33.24
N GLY A 68 -11.36 -14.38 33.71
CA GLY A 68 -12.78 -14.57 33.39
C GLY A 68 -12.96 -14.82 31.88
N ASP A 69 -13.74 -13.96 31.22
CA ASP A 69 -13.96 -14.01 29.77
C ASP A 69 -13.06 -13.05 28.98
N GLU A 70 -12.18 -12.32 29.67
CA GLU A 70 -11.26 -11.37 29.06
C GLU A 70 -9.87 -11.97 28.87
N LEU A 71 -9.28 -11.66 27.72
CA LEU A 71 -7.92 -12.04 27.40
C LEU A 71 -7.00 -10.83 27.60
N HIS A 72 -6.30 -10.81 28.72
CA HIS A 72 -5.34 -9.76 29.07
C HIS A 72 -4.03 -10.09 28.37
N ILE A 73 -3.58 -9.23 27.47
CA ILE A 73 -2.39 -9.44 26.64
C ILE A 73 -1.46 -8.24 26.77
N ALA A 74 -0.16 -8.51 26.83
CA ALA A 74 0.87 -7.51 26.74
C ALA A 74 1.87 -7.83 25.64
N THR A 75 2.44 -6.78 25.05
CA THR A 75 3.47 -6.90 24.03
C THR A 75 4.53 -5.82 24.18
N ARG A 76 5.73 -6.09 23.68
CA ARG A 76 6.82 -5.11 23.60
C ARG A 76 7.21 -4.90 22.15
N ARG A 77 7.24 -3.63 21.73
CA ARG A 77 7.69 -3.27 20.37
C ARG A 77 9.19 -3.48 20.18
N ARG A 78 9.97 -3.34 21.26
CA ARG A 78 11.43 -3.56 21.34
C ARG A 78 11.76 -4.12 22.73
N PRO A 79 12.90 -4.82 22.91
CA PRO A 79 13.25 -5.42 24.20
C PRO A 79 13.23 -4.44 25.38
N ASP A 80 13.63 -3.20 25.13
CA ASP A 80 13.75 -2.07 26.05
C ASP A 80 12.49 -1.19 26.13
N ALA A 81 11.49 -1.42 25.28
CA ALA A 81 10.25 -0.64 25.29
C ALA A 81 9.33 -1.04 26.46
N PRO A 82 8.54 -0.09 27.01
CA PRO A 82 7.47 -0.41 27.95
C PRO A 82 6.50 -1.44 27.37
N LEU A 83 5.94 -2.27 28.26
CA LEU A 83 4.84 -3.17 27.90
C LEU A 83 3.62 -2.35 27.49
N THR A 84 3.05 -2.71 26.34
CA THR A 84 1.74 -2.25 25.92
C THR A 84 0.73 -3.30 26.33
N GLU A 85 -0.08 -2.99 27.34
CA GLU A 85 -1.14 -3.86 27.83
C GLU A 85 -2.44 -3.60 27.08
N MET A 86 -3.18 -4.67 26.81
CA MET A 86 -4.41 -4.68 26.04
C MET A 86 -5.36 -5.71 26.65
N VAL A 87 -6.65 -5.41 26.63
CA VAL A 87 -7.70 -6.37 26.97
C VAL A 87 -8.43 -6.72 25.68
N ALA A 88 -8.42 -8.01 25.34
CA ALA A 88 -9.16 -8.55 24.21
C ALA A 88 -10.44 -9.23 24.71
N HIS A 89 -11.51 -9.02 23.95
CA HIS A 89 -12.81 -9.64 24.19
C HIS A 89 -13.08 -10.71 23.14
N ARG A 90 -13.97 -11.65 23.46
CA ARG A 90 -14.37 -12.70 22.52
C ARG A 90 -15.08 -12.09 21.31
N ALA A 91 -14.47 -12.26 20.13
CA ALA A 91 -15.08 -11.87 18.87
C ALA A 91 -16.06 -12.95 18.37
N PRO A 92 -17.10 -12.57 17.60
CA PRO A 92 -17.94 -13.50 16.84
C PRO A 92 -17.12 -14.53 16.05
N PRO A 93 -17.62 -15.78 15.90
CA PRO A 93 -16.95 -16.79 15.09
C PRO A 93 -16.64 -16.29 13.67
N GLY A 94 -15.39 -16.46 13.24
CA GLY A 94 -14.92 -16.05 11.91
C GLY A 94 -14.46 -14.60 11.82
N GLU A 95 -14.73 -13.74 12.80
CA GLU A 95 -14.19 -12.39 12.83
C GLU A 95 -12.66 -12.44 12.96
N GLY A 96 -11.96 -11.60 12.17
CA GLY A 96 -10.50 -11.59 12.11
C GLY A 96 -9.88 -12.66 11.22
N ALA A 97 -10.63 -13.63 10.70
CA ALA A 97 -10.12 -14.58 9.71
C ALA A 97 -9.70 -13.85 8.42
N LEU A 98 -8.77 -14.45 7.68
CA LEU A 98 -8.49 -14.02 6.31
C LEU A 98 -9.72 -14.28 5.44
N PRO A 99 -10.02 -13.40 4.46
CA PRO A 99 -11.11 -13.64 3.54
C PRO A 99 -10.85 -14.91 2.71
N ALA A 100 -11.93 -15.48 2.17
CA ALA A 100 -11.83 -16.65 1.31
C ALA A 100 -10.94 -16.34 0.10
N ARG A 101 -10.00 -17.25 -0.19
CA ARG A 101 -9.06 -17.08 -1.30
C ARG A 101 -9.78 -17.20 -2.64
N ILE A 102 -9.80 -16.10 -3.39
CA ILE A 102 -10.23 -16.02 -4.79
C ILE A 102 -9.09 -16.53 -5.68
N ALA A 103 -9.36 -17.51 -6.53
CA ALA A 103 -8.37 -18.02 -7.47
C ALA A 103 -7.88 -16.91 -8.44
N PRO A 104 -6.58 -16.91 -8.81
CA PRO A 104 -6.10 -16.07 -9.90
C PRO A 104 -6.80 -16.43 -11.22
N PRO A 105 -7.08 -15.44 -12.08
CA PRO A 105 -7.69 -15.67 -13.38
C PRO A 105 -6.63 -16.26 -14.34
N ALA A 106 -7.09 -16.77 -15.49
CA ALA A 106 -6.18 -17.11 -16.57
C ALA A 106 -5.48 -15.84 -17.08
N LEU A 107 -4.19 -15.95 -17.38
CA LEU A 107 -3.40 -14.84 -17.91
C LEU A 107 -3.80 -14.50 -19.35
N HIS A 108 -3.94 -13.21 -19.62
CA HIS A 108 -4.09 -12.63 -20.95
C HIS A 108 -3.42 -11.25 -21.01
N LYS A 109 -3.15 -10.78 -22.22
CA LYS A 109 -2.60 -9.43 -22.41
C LYS A 109 -3.70 -8.39 -22.31
N VAL A 110 -3.57 -7.49 -21.34
CA VAL A 110 -4.42 -6.30 -21.21
C VAL A 110 -4.01 -5.30 -22.29
N ARG A 111 -5.00 -4.64 -22.91
CA ARG A 111 -4.76 -3.69 -24.00
C ARG A 111 -4.04 -2.44 -23.49
N ASP A 112 -3.10 -1.90 -24.29
CA ASP A 112 -2.50 -0.58 -24.04
C ASP A 112 -3.60 0.49 -23.89
N ASN A 113 -3.56 1.22 -22.76
CA ASN A 113 -4.54 2.23 -22.41
C ASN A 113 -4.27 3.60 -23.06
N GLY A 114 -3.14 3.77 -23.75
CA GLY A 114 -2.82 5.00 -24.46
C GLY A 114 -2.15 6.10 -23.64
N LEU A 115 -1.91 5.87 -22.35
CA LEU A 115 -1.46 6.88 -21.39
C LEU A 115 0.05 6.85 -21.18
N ALA A 116 0.55 7.76 -20.33
CA ALA A 116 1.96 7.85 -19.91
C ALA A 116 2.97 7.77 -21.09
N ARG A 117 2.67 8.43 -22.21
CA ARG A 117 3.57 8.42 -23.40
C ARG A 117 4.94 9.04 -23.12
N THR A 118 5.03 9.87 -22.09
CA THR A 118 6.26 10.25 -21.38
C THR A 118 6.13 9.84 -19.91
N PRO A 119 7.23 9.72 -19.15
CA PRO A 119 7.16 9.41 -17.72
C PRO A 119 6.19 10.35 -17.00
N PRO A 120 5.27 9.85 -16.16
CA PRO A 120 4.40 10.70 -15.35
C PRO A 120 5.22 11.57 -14.39
N MET A 121 4.96 12.87 -14.37
CA MET A 121 5.60 13.82 -13.45
C MET A 121 4.58 14.36 -12.45
N GLY A 122 4.92 14.37 -11.17
CA GLY A 122 3.99 14.80 -10.13
C GLY A 122 4.59 14.77 -8.73
N TRP A 123 3.71 14.72 -7.75
CA TRP A 123 4.01 14.67 -6.33
C TRP A 123 3.21 13.53 -5.68
N ASN A 124 3.79 12.87 -4.68
CA ASN A 124 3.13 11.85 -3.86
C ASN A 124 3.24 12.24 -2.38
N SER A 125 2.18 11.97 -1.61
CA SER A 125 2.09 12.39 -0.20
C SER A 125 2.98 11.65 0.79
N TRP A 126 3.44 10.43 0.48
CA TRP A 126 3.92 9.49 1.48
C TRP A 126 5.19 9.95 2.22
N ASN A 127 6.28 10.25 1.50
CA ASN A 127 7.59 10.51 2.12
C ASN A 127 7.57 11.69 3.10
N LYS A 128 6.68 12.66 2.91
CA LYS A 128 6.55 13.82 3.80
C LYS A 128 5.46 13.66 4.87
N PHE A 129 4.28 13.18 4.48
CA PHE A 129 3.10 13.23 5.32
C PHE A 129 2.76 11.90 5.98
N ALA A 130 3.07 10.77 5.33
CA ALA A 130 2.62 9.44 5.73
C ALA A 130 1.12 9.48 6.11
N GLY A 131 0.74 8.89 7.26
CA GLY A 131 -0.64 8.89 7.75
C GLY A 131 -1.24 10.26 8.09
N ARG A 132 -0.45 11.36 8.08
CA ARG A 132 -0.90 12.71 8.42
C ARG A 132 -1.50 13.48 7.23
N ILE A 133 -1.54 12.88 6.04
CA ILE A 133 -2.14 13.51 4.86
C ILE A 133 -3.67 13.61 5.02
N ASP A 134 -4.23 14.73 4.57
CA ASP A 134 -5.66 15.03 4.53
C ASP A 134 -6.05 15.87 3.30
N ASP A 135 -7.36 16.03 3.06
CA ASP A 135 -7.92 16.82 1.96
C ASP A 135 -7.36 18.25 1.91
N ALA A 136 -7.31 18.94 3.06
CA ALA A 136 -6.85 20.32 3.14
C ALA A 136 -5.39 20.47 2.70
N THR A 137 -4.53 19.53 3.11
CA THR A 137 -3.13 19.47 2.70
C THR A 137 -3.02 19.23 1.20
N VAL A 138 -3.80 18.29 0.64
CA VAL A 138 -3.80 18.02 -0.81
C VAL A 138 -4.20 19.26 -1.61
N ARG A 139 -5.21 20.01 -1.16
CA ARG A 139 -5.59 21.29 -1.81
C ARG A 139 -4.46 22.32 -1.76
N SER A 140 -3.80 22.45 -0.60
CA SER A 140 -2.66 23.34 -0.43
C SER A 140 -1.49 22.98 -1.35
N VAL A 141 -1.17 21.69 -1.49
CA VAL A 141 -0.15 21.22 -2.44
C VAL A 141 -0.57 21.50 -3.88
N ALA A 142 -1.84 21.29 -4.23
CA ALA A 142 -2.35 21.63 -5.56
C ALA A 142 -2.22 23.13 -5.88
N ASP A 143 -2.49 24.01 -4.89
CA ASP A 143 -2.28 25.45 -5.04
C ASP A 143 -0.80 25.81 -5.22
N ALA A 144 0.08 25.23 -4.39
CA ALA A 144 1.51 25.46 -4.49
C ALA A 144 2.06 25.00 -5.86
N MET A 145 1.77 23.76 -6.26
CA MET A 145 2.27 23.19 -7.52
C MET A 145 1.72 23.93 -8.75
N ALA A 146 0.52 24.49 -8.67
CA ALA A 146 -0.07 25.30 -9.72
C ALA A 146 0.47 26.74 -9.82
N GLY A 147 1.14 27.23 -8.77
CA GLY A 147 1.61 28.62 -8.66
C GLY A 147 3.13 28.79 -8.55
N ASN A 148 3.90 27.73 -8.36
CA ASN A 148 5.35 27.80 -8.13
C ASN A 148 6.22 27.40 -9.34
N GLY A 149 5.62 27.23 -10.53
CA GLY A 149 6.34 26.85 -11.75
C GLY A 149 6.44 25.33 -12.00
N MET A 150 6.14 24.47 -11.02
CA MET A 150 6.19 23.01 -11.19
C MET A 150 5.19 22.54 -12.25
N LYS A 151 3.97 23.10 -12.26
CA LYS A 151 3.03 22.83 -13.33
C LYS A 151 3.62 23.26 -14.68
N GLU A 152 4.18 24.43 -14.81
CA GLU A 152 4.76 24.88 -16.09
C GLU A 152 5.92 23.97 -16.54
N ALA A 153 6.69 23.43 -15.59
CA ALA A 153 7.75 22.44 -15.83
C ALA A 153 7.27 21.01 -16.15
N GLY A 154 5.96 20.74 -16.10
CA GLY A 154 5.38 19.45 -16.51
C GLY A 154 4.85 18.56 -15.37
N TYR A 155 5.03 18.94 -14.11
CA TYR A 155 4.45 18.20 -12.98
C TYR A 155 2.91 18.37 -12.98
N ARG A 156 2.19 17.27 -13.15
CA ARG A 156 0.72 17.27 -13.35
C ARG A 156 -0.02 16.46 -12.30
N TYR A 157 0.57 15.41 -11.76
CA TYR A 157 -0.12 14.48 -10.86
C TYR A 157 0.08 14.89 -9.39
N ILE A 158 -1.01 14.94 -8.63
CA ILE A 158 -1.03 15.00 -7.17
C ILE A 158 -1.55 13.65 -6.71
N ASN A 159 -0.67 12.79 -6.20
CA ASN A 159 -1.01 11.43 -5.82
C ASN A 159 -1.19 11.32 -4.31
N ILE A 160 -2.40 10.94 -3.89
CA ILE A 160 -2.71 10.58 -2.51
C ILE A 160 -2.24 9.13 -2.33
N ASP A 161 -1.34 8.92 -1.38
CA ASP A 161 -0.86 7.59 -1.00
C ASP A 161 -1.78 6.95 0.06
N ASP A 162 -1.32 5.88 0.73
CA ASP A 162 -2.09 5.13 1.73
C ASP A 162 -2.69 6.02 2.83
N THR A 163 -3.69 5.50 3.56
CA THR A 163 -4.41 6.12 4.67
C THR A 163 -5.55 7.09 4.31
N TRP A 164 -6.08 7.02 3.09
CA TRP A 164 -7.29 7.75 2.71
C TRP A 164 -8.55 6.89 2.87
N GLU A 165 -8.37 5.57 2.83
CA GLU A 165 -9.39 4.55 2.78
C GLU A 165 -10.13 4.46 4.12
N ALA A 166 -11.40 4.13 4.05
CA ALA A 166 -12.19 3.56 5.13
C ALA A 166 -12.66 2.16 4.72
N GLY A 167 -13.64 1.59 5.43
CA GLY A 167 -14.23 0.30 5.06
C GLY A 167 -15.11 0.37 3.81
N ARG A 168 -16.03 -0.57 3.67
CA ARG A 168 -16.99 -0.63 2.57
C ARG A 168 -18.41 -0.34 3.06
N ASP A 169 -19.24 0.21 2.19
CA ASP A 169 -20.68 0.29 2.46
C ASP A 169 -21.36 -1.09 2.31
N ALA A 170 -22.68 -1.14 2.56
CA ALA A 170 -23.47 -2.37 2.47
C ALA A 170 -23.55 -2.93 1.03
N GLN A 171 -23.19 -2.15 0.01
CA GLN A 171 -23.13 -2.56 -1.38
C GLN A 171 -21.71 -2.96 -1.81
N GLY A 172 -20.73 -2.89 -0.91
CA GLY A 172 -19.33 -3.23 -1.16
C GLY A 172 -18.51 -2.09 -1.77
N ASN A 173 -19.06 -0.87 -1.90
CA ASN A 173 -18.29 0.26 -2.43
C ASN A 173 -17.27 0.70 -1.37
N ILE A 174 -16.03 0.95 -1.80
CA ILE A 174 -14.99 1.50 -0.94
C ILE A 174 -15.37 2.91 -0.48
N LEU A 175 -15.18 3.18 0.82
CA LEU A 175 -15.45 4.47 1.44
C LEU A 175 -14.14 5.21 1.73
N THR A 176 -14.26 6.52 1.92
CA THR A 176 -13.17 7.37 2.40
C THR A 176 -13.30 7.61 3.89
N ASN A 177 -12.16 7.87 4.56
CA ASN A 177 -12.16 8.21 5.97
C ASN A 177 -12.42 9.71 6.23
N LYS A 178 -12.45 10.11 7.51
CA LYS A 178 -12.80 11.50 7.90
C LYS A 178 -11.83 12.56 7.38
N LYS A 179 -10.61 12.17 6.97
CA LYS A 179 -9.62 13.09 6.40
C LYS A 179 -9.94 13.46 4.94
N PHE A 180 -10.76 12.65 4.26
CA PHE A 180 -11.14 12.80 2.85
C PHE A 180 -12.65 12.68 2.68
N PRO A 181 -13.45 13.61 3.23
CA PRO A 181 -14.91 13.47 3.29
C PRO A 181 -15.60 13.49 1.92
N ASP A 182 -14.98 14.07 0.89
CA ASP A 182 -15.50 14.11 -0.47
C ASP A 182 -14.37 14.06 -1.51
N MET A 183 -14.03 12.83 -1.94
CA MET A 183 -12.97 12.60 -2.92
C MET A 183 -13.30 13.22 -4.29
N LYS A 184 -14.59 13.30 -4.65
CA LYS A 184 -14.98 13.90 -5.92
C LYS A 184 -14.77 15.41 -5.91
N ALA A 185 -15.19 16.09 -4.84
CA ALA A 185 -14.97 17.53 -4.71
C ALA A 185 -13.47 17.89 -4.62
N LEU A 186 -12.64 16.99 -4.05
CA LEU A 186 -11.19 17.13 -4.08
C LEU A 186 -10.64 16.99 -5.50
N SER A 187 -11.05 15.96 -6.24
CA SER A 187 -10.65 15.76 -7.64
C SER A 187 -11.05 16.95 -8.52
N ASP A 188 -12.31 17.39 -8.44
CA ASP A 188 -12.81 18.54 -9.18
C ASP A 188 -12.00 19.82 -8.86
N TYR A 189 -11.52 19.99 -7.62
CA TYR A 189 -10.66 21.10 -7.24
C TYR A 189 -9.28 21.02 -7.89
N VAL A 190 -8.64 19.86 -7.84
CA VAL A 190 -7.33 19.62 -8.46
C VAL A 190 -7.42 19.81 -9.97
N HIS A 191 -8.48 19.31 -10.62
CA HIS A 191 -8.72 19.52 -12.06
C HIS A 191 -8.89 20.99 -12.43
N ARG A 192 -9.60 21.79 -11.62
CA ARG A 192 -9.73 23.24 -11.85
C ARG A 192 -8.40 23.99 -11.81
N LYS A 193 -7.36 23.43 -11.18
CA LYS A 193 -6.00 23.98 -11.17
C LYS A 193 -5.16 23.57 -12.39
N GLY A 194 -5.72 22.75 -13.28
CA GLY A 194 -5.03 22.16 -14.43
C GLY A 194 -4.13 20.98 -14.06
N LEU A 195 -4.39 20.35 -12.91
CA LEU A 195 -3.65 19.21 -12.37
C LEU A 195 -4.51 17.94 -12.43
N LYS A 196 -3.93 16.80 -12.07
CA LYS A 196 -4.53 15.47 -12.07
C LYS A 196 -4.45 14.85 -10.67
N LEU A 197 -5.48 14.13 -10.26
CA LEU A 197 -5.53 13.50 -8.93
C LEU A 197 -5.24 12.00 -9.04
N GLY A 198 -4.28 11.51 -8.27
CA GLY A 198 -4.01 10.08 -8.11
C GLY A 198 -4.45 9.55 -6.76
N ILE A 199 -4.69 8.24 -6.71
CA ILE A 199 -5.08 7.49 -5.53
C ILE A 199 -4.20 6.23 -5.37
N TYR A 200 -4.34 5.57 -4.23
CA TYR A 200 -3.59 4.38 -3.85
C TYR A 200 -4.53 3.23 -3.45
N SER A 201 -4.12 1.99 -3.72
CA SER A 201 -4.74 0.79 -3.16
C SER A 201 -3.77 -0.41 -3.23
N SER A 202 -4.21 -1.60 -2.82
CA SER A 202 -3.49 -2.87 -2.92
C SER A 202 -4.48 -4.00 -3.30
N PRO A 203 -4.09 -5.03 -4.08
CA PRO A 203 -4.93 -6.17 -4.43
C PRO A 203 -5.07 -7.20 -3.30
N GLY A 204 -4.75 -6.82 -2.07
CA GLY A 204 -4.97 -7.63 -0.88
C GLY A 204 -6.14 -7.11 -0.05
N PRO A 205 -6.54 -7.84 1.01
CA PRO A 205 -7.62 -7.40 1.89
C PRO A 205 -7.27 -6.09 2.59
N ASN A 206 -5.97 -5.83 2.77
CA ASN A 206 -5.48 -4.62 3.40
C ASN A 206 -4.34 -3.97 2.61
N THR A 207 -4.21 -2.65 2.73
CA THR A 207 -3.07 -1.87 2.23
C THR A 207 -1.81 -2.05 3.08
N CYS A 208 -0.69 -1.45 2.66
CA CYS A 208 0.56 -1.47 3.41
C CYS A 208 0.46 -0.81 4.79
N ALA A 209 -0.41 0.18 4.99
CA ALA A 209 -0.66 0.78 6.28
C ALA A 209 -1.79 0.07 7.04
N GLY A 210 -2.45 -0.91 6.43
CA GLY A 210 -3.48 -1.74 7.06
C GLY A 210 -4.91 -1.22 6.89
N TYR A 211 -5.17 -0.37 5.89
CA TYR A 211 -6.52 0.08 5.53
C TYR A 211 -7.17 -0.89 4.54
N GLU A 212 -8.41 -0.63 4.11
CA GLU A 212 -9.16 -1.45 3.15
C GLU A 212 -8.44 -1.51 1.80
N GLY A 213 -8.18 -2.72 1.29
CA GLY A 213 -7.65 -2.91 -0.06
C GLY A 213 -8.74 -3.32 -1.06
N SER A 214 -8.36 -3.55 -2.32
CA SER A 214 -9.29 -3.81 -3.43
C SER A 214 -9.60 -5.28 -3.69
N TYR A 215 -9.25 -6.18 -2.76
CA TYR A 215 -9.41 -7.62 -2.92
C TYR A 215 -10.86 -8.05 -3.21
N GLY A 216 -11.10 -8.60 -4.40
CA GLY A 216 -12.42 -9.08 -4.81
C GLY A 216 -13.41 -7.96 -5.20
N HIS A 217 -12.95 -6.71 -5.18
CA HIS A 217 -13.74 -5.53 -5.51
C HIS A 217 -13.08 -4.68 -6.62
N GLU A 218 -12.12 -5.24 -7.37
CA GLU A 218 -11.29 -4.49 -8.32
C GLU A 218 -12.13 -3.70 -9.34
N GLU A 219 -13.16 -4.32 -9.92
CA GLU A 219 -14.07 -3.64 -10.85
C GLU A 219 -14.92 -2.55 -10.18
N GLN A 220 -15.37 -2.78 -8.95
CA GLN A 220 -16.21 -1.85 -8.21
C GLN A 220 -15.40 -0.62 -7.75
N ASP A 221 -14.17 -0.86 -7.30
CA ASP A 221 -13.25 0.17 -6.89
C ASP A 221 -12.80 1.00 -8.10
N ALA A 222 -12.48 0.37 -9.24
CA ALA A 222 -12.17 1.08 -10.47
C ALA A 222 -13.33 1.98 -10.96
N ARG A 223 -14.59 1.51 -10.86
CA ARG A 223 -15.77 2.34 -11.13
C ARG A 223 -15.91 3.50 -10.16
N THR A 224 -15.64 3.27 -8.88
CA THR A 224 -15.68 4.30 -7.83
C THR A 224 -14.61 5.37 -8.07
N TYR A 225 -13.38 4.97 -8.36
CA TYR A 225 -12.28 5.86 -8.72
C TYR A 225 -12.63 6.68 -9.98
N ALA A 226 -13.23 6.05 -10.99
CA ALA A 226 -13.68 6.74 -12.18
C ALA A 226 -14.77 7.79 -11.87
N ALA A 227 -15.74 7.46 -11.01
CA ALA A 227 -16.82 8.35 -10.59
C ALA A 227 -16.31 9.54 -9.76
N TRP A 228 -15.30 9.34 -8.92
CA TRP A 228 -14.62 10.43 -8.20
C TRP A 228 -13.72 11.28 -9.09
N GLY A 229 -13.39 10.80 -10.29
CA GLY A 229 -12.55 11.52 -11.22
C GLY A 229 -11.05 11.30 -11.02
N ILE A 230 -10.63 10.16 -10.49
CA ILE A 230 -9.22 9.81 -10.32
C ILE A 230 -8.54 9.61 -11.69
N ASP A 231 -7.29 10.04 -11.84
CA ASP A 231 -6.51 9.99 -13.08
C ASP A 231 -5.29 9.06 -13.01
N TYR A 232 -4.95 8.56 -11.82
CA TYR A 232 -3.78 7.75 -11.55
C TYR A 232 -4.06 6.80 -10.39
N LEU A 233 -3.69 5.52 -10.52
CA LEU A 233 -3.72 4.53 -9.45
C LEU A 233 -2.31 3.99 -9.20
N LYS A 234 -1.78 4.20 -7.99
CA LYS A 234 -0.67 3.42 -7.44
C LYS A 234 -1.26 2.15 -6.81
N TYR A 235 -0.80 0.98 -7.24
CA TYR A 235 -1.36 -0.30 -6.81
C TYR A 235 -0.28 -1.19 -6.24
N ASP A 236 -0.32 -1.39 -4.92
CA ASP A 236 0.75 -2.00 -4.12
C ASP A 236 0.66 -3.54 -4.05
N TRP A 237 1.51 -4.21 -3.27
CA TRP A 237 1.50 -5.67 -3.10
C TRP A 237 1.33 -6.16 -1.65
N CYS A 238 1.41 -5.26 -0.66
CA CYS A 238 1.48 -5.62 0.76
C CYS A 238 0.43 -6.61 1.27
N GLY A 239 -0.87 -6.38 1.03
CA GLY A 239 -1.90 -7.30 1.54
C GLY A 239 -1.98 -8.60 0.73
N ALA A 240 -1.69 -8.52 -0.57
CA ALA A 240 -1.85 -9.63 -1.51
C ALA A 240 -0.90 -10.79 -1.21
N ARG A 241 0.31 -10.49 -0.72
CA ARG A 241 1.31 -11.50 -0.33
C ARG A 241 0.85 -12.47 0.77
N THR A 242 -0.22 -12.14 1.49
CA THR A 242 -0.80 -13.04 2.50
C THR A 242 -1.66 -14.14 1.87
N LEU A 243 -2.07 -13.96 0.61
CA LEU A 243 -3.01 -14.84 -0.11
C LEU A 243 -2.43 -15.42 -1.40
N TYR A 244 -1.42 -14.76 -1.98
CA TYR A 244 -0.86 -15.07 -3.30
C TYR A 244 0.66 -15.18 -3.28
N THR A 245 1.18 -16.06 -4.14
CA THR A 245 2.63 -16.15 -4.38
C THR A 245 3.09 -15.09 -5.39
N ASP A 246 4.41 -14.95 -5.56
CA ASP A 246 4.95 -14.04 -6.56
C ASP A 246 4.57 -14.48 -7.99
N GLU A 247 4.52 -15.78 -8.27
CA GLU A 247 4.18 -16.33 -9.59
C GLU A 247 2.73 -16.00 -10.01
N GLU A 248 1.85 -15.80 -9.04
CA GLU A 248 0.45 -15.44 -9.27
C GLU A 248 0.25 -13.92 -9.48
N MET A 249 1.25 -13.12 -9.12
CA MET A 249 1.20 -11.65 -9.14
C MET A 249 0.76 -11.07 -10.48
N PRO A 250 1.26 -11.51 -11.66
CA PRO A 250 0.81 -10.94 -12.93
C PRO A 250 -0.70 -11.08 -13.13
N ALA A 251 -1.29 -12.23 -12.76
CA ALA A 251 -2.71 -12.49 -12.92
C ALA A 251 -3.57 -11.63 -11.98
N ILE A 252 -3.02 -11.27 -10.82
CA ILE A 252 -3.68 -10.37 -9.87
C ILE A 252 -3.62 -8.91 -10.33
N TYR A 253 -2.48 -8.44 -10.83
CA TYR A 253 -2.38 -7.09 -11.42
C TYR A 253 -3.21 -6.95 -12.70
N GLN A 254 -3.34 -8.02 -13.49
CA GLN A 254 -4.20 -8.06 -14.67
C GLN A 254 -5.66 -7.75 -14.34
N LYS A 255 -6.20 -8.28 -13.23
CA LYS A 255 -7.59 -7.99 -12.81
C LYS A 255 -7.87 -6.50 -12.70
N MET A 256 -6.99 -5.78 -12.02
CA MET A 256 -7.14 -4.34 -11.86
C MET A 256 -6.85 -3.60 -13.18
N GLY A 257 -5.92 -4.08 -14.02
CA GLY A 257 -5.72 -3.56 -15.38
C GLY A 257 -6.99 -3.63 -16.24
N ASP A 258 -7.67 -4.78 -16.25
CA ASP A 258 -8.94 -4.98 -16.93
C ASP A 258 -10.04 -4.09 -16.34
N ALA A 259 -10.13 -4.01 -15.01
CA ALA A 259 -11.10 -3.18 -14.30
C ALA A 259 -10.94 -1.68 -14.63
N LEU A 260 -9.71 -1.18 -14.68
CA LEU A 260 -9.42 0.21 -15.04
C LEU A 260 -9.83 0.51 -16.48
N LEU A 261 -9.56 -0.39 -17.43
CA LEU A 261 -10.04 -0.24 -18.81
C LEU A 261 -11.57 -0.25 -18.88
N ALA A 262 -12.22 -1.16 -18.15
CA ALA A 262 -13.67 -1.28 -18.10
C ALA A 262 -14.36 -0.06 -17.48
N SER A 263 -13.67 0.69 -16.60
CA SER A 263 -14.16 1.92 -16.00
C SER A 263 -14.40 3.06 -17.01
N ARG A 264 -13.77 2.97 -18.20
CA ARG A 264 -13.81 3.97 -19.27
C ARG A 264 -13.29 5.36 -18.90
N ARG A 265 -12.61 5.50 -17.76
CA ARG A 265 -11.83 6.69 -17.43
C ARG A 265 -10.34 6.45 -17.74
N ALA A 266 -9.67 7.47 -18.24
CA ALA A 266 -8.22 7.44 -18.43
C ALA A 266 -7.50 7.49 -17.07
N ILE A 267 -7.12 6.33 -16.54
CA ILE A 267 -6.40 6.19 -15.27
C ILE A 267 -5.03 5.57 -15.54
N VAL A 268 -3.96 6.30 -15.22
CA VAL A 268 -2.59 5.78 -15.27
C VAL A 268 -2.43 4.66 -14.25
N TYR A 269 -1.88 3.53 -14.66
CA TYR A 269 -1.74 2.36 -13.79
C TYR A 269 -0.28 2.13 -13.38
N SER A 270 0.02 2.35 -12.09
CA SER A 270 1.35 2.26 -11.51
C SER A 270 1.45 1.04 -10.60
N LEU A 271 2.32 0.09 -10.97
CA LEU A 271 2.50 -1.18 -10.27
C LEU A 271 3.57 -1.03 -9.18
N CYS A 272 3.21 -1.23 -7.93
CA CYS A 272 4.09 -1.10 -6.77
C CYS A 272 4.33 -2.47 -6.12
N GLN A 273 5.00 -3.36 -6.85
CA GLN A 273 5.39 -4.70 -6.39
C GLN A 273 6.89 -4.85 -6.11
N TYR A 274 7.64 -3.75 -6.14
CA TYR A 274 9.04 -3.66 -5.70
C TYR A 274 10.08 -4.38 -6.57
N GLY A 275 9.81 -4.54 -7.87
CA GLY A 275 10.71 -5.21 -8.83
C GLY A 275 10.72 -6.73 -8.76
N ARG A 276 9.80 -7.33 -7.99
CA ARG A 276 9.61 -8.77 -7.87
C ARG A 276 9.18 -9.38 -9.20
N LEU A 277 9.57 -10.65 -9.37
CA LEU A 277 9.31 -11.44 -10.57
C LEU A 277 9.70 -10.70 -11.87
N ASP A 278 10.77 -9.90 -11.85
CA ASP A 278 11.25 -9.13 -13.00
C ASP A 278 10.11 -8.37 -13.70
N VAL A 279 9.35 -7.55 -12.96
CA VAL A 279 8.14 -6.85 -13.45
C VAL A 279 8.26 -6.20 -14.82
N TRP A 280 9.44 -5.72 -15.19
CA TRP A 280 9.70 -5.12 -16.50
C TRP A 280 9.42 -6.08 -17.67
N LYS A 281 9.40 -7.40 -17.45
CA LYS A 281 9.07 -8.43 -18.44
C LYS A 281 7.57 -8.64 -18.65
N TRP A 282 6.72 -8.26 -17.69
CA TRP A 282 5.28 -8.56 -17.72
C TRP A 282 4.36 -7.39 -17.37
N GLY A 283 4.86 -6.31 -16.76
CA GLY A 283 4.08 -5.16 -16.29
C GLY A 283 3.27 -4.50 -17.41
N ALA A 284 3.84 -4.41 -18.61
CA ALA A 284 3.12 -3.93 -19.79
C ALA A 284 1.98 -4.87 -20.23
N ASP A 285 2.17 -6.19 -20.11
CA ASP A 285 1.17 -7.19 -20.51
C ASP A 285 -0.07 -7.18 -19.60
N VAL A 286 0.04 -6.63 -18.39
CA VAL A 286 -1.09 -6.46 -17.46
C VAL A 286 -1.68 -5.04 -17.46
N GLY A 287 -1.30 -4.22 -18.44
CA GLY A 287 -1.83 -2.86 -18.64
C GLY A 287 -1.11 -1.78 -17.81
N GLY A 288 0.01 -2.13 -17.18
CA GLY A 288 0.81 -1.19 -16.38
C GLY A 288 1.47 -0.12 -17.23
N ASN A 289 1.35 1.13 -16.80
CA ASN A 289 2.03 2.27 -17.40
C ASN A 289 3.43 2.52 -16.83
N LEU A 290 3.63 2.12 -15.59
CA LEU A 290 4.91 2.16 -14.91
C LEU A 290 4.94 1.14 -13.78
N TRP A 291 6.13 0.73 -13.38
CA TRP A 291 6.31 -0.29 -12.35
C TRP A 291 7.55 -0.05 -11.51
N ARG A 292 7.39 -0.18 -10.19
CA ARG A 292 8.51 -0.12 -9.25
C ARG A 292 9.53 -1.21 -9.57
N THR A 293 10.80 -0.85 -9.69
CA THR A 293 11.90 -1.79 -9.99
C THR A 293 12.69 -2.21 -8.75
N THR A 294 12.46 -1.57 -7.60
CA THR A 294 13.15 -1.83 -6.35
C THR A 294 12.21 -1.74 -5.14
N GLY A 295 12.69 -2.19 -3.97
CA GLY A 295 12.12 -1.76 -2.69
C GLY A 295 12.23 -0.25 -2.46
N ASP A 296 11.65 0.23 -1.36
CA ASP A 296 11.46 1.66 -1.13
C ASP A 296 12.79 2.43 -1.03
N ILE A 297 12.82 3.59 -1.65
CA ILE A 297 13.89 4.57 -1.46
C ILE A 297 13.81 5.16 -0.04
N ARG A 298 14.95 5.68 0.41
CA ARG A 298 15.07 6.48 1.61
C ARG A 298 15.85 7.73 1.24
N ASP A 299 15.56 8.82 1.93
CA ASP A 299 16.33 10.05 1.87
C ASP A 299 17.72 9.88 2.52
N ALA A 300 18.58 9.12 1.84
CA ALA A 300 19.92 8.77 2.24
C ALA A 300 20.73 8.37 1.00
N TRP A 301 21.99 8.83 0.93
CA TRP A 301 22.86 8.60 -0.23
C TRP A 301 23.03 7.12 -0.59
N ASP A 302 23.19 6.24 0.41
CA ASP A 302 23.35 4.79 0.19
C ASP A 302 22.13 4.18 -0.49
N SER A 303 20.92 4.64 -0.14
CA SER A 303 19.68 4.18 -0.75
C SER A 303 19.53 4.71 -2.16
N MET A 304 19.69 6.02 -2.35
CA MET A 304 19.52 6.69 -3.64
C MET A 304 20.54 6.18 -4.67
N SER A 305 21.84 6.17 -4.32
CA SER A 305 22.89 5.75 -5.25
C SER A 305 22.75 4.29 -5.69
N ARG A 306 22.43 3.38 -4.76
CA ARG A 306 22.17 1.97 -5.07
C ARG A 306 21.00 1.80 -6.03
N ILE A 307 19.91 2.55 -5.85
CA ILE A 307 18.72 2.44 -6.70
C ILE A 307 18.97 3.09 -8.06
N GLY A 308 19.43 4.34 -8.10
CA GLY A 308 19.60 5.12 -9.31
C GLY A 308 20.62 4.51 -10.27
N PHE A 309 21.82 4.17 -9.78
CA PHE A 309 22.84 3.52 -10.62
C PHE A 309 22.51 2.07 -10.97
N GLY A 310 21.52 1.46 -10.33
CA GLY A 310 21.06 0.10 -10.59
C GLY A 310 20.08 -0.04 -11.77
N GLN A 311 19.67 1.05 -12.43
CA GLN A 311 18.61 1.01 -13.46
C GLN A 311 19.11 0.68 -14.88
N ASN A 312 20.42 0.73 -15.14
CA ASN A 312 20.98 0.69 -16.50
C ASN A 312 20.54 -0.56 -17.30
N ASP A 313 20.56 -1.73 -16.67
CA ASP A 313 20.18 -3.00 -17.31
C ASP A 313 18.67 -3.09 -17.60
N LEU A 314 17.87 -2.21 -17.01
CA LEU A 314 16.41 -2.17 -17.18
C LEU A 314 15.98 -1.21 -18.31
N ALA A 315 16.87 -0.33 -18.78
CA ALA A 315 16.59 0.67 -19.81
C ALA A 315 15.89 0.09 -21.07
N PRO A 316 16.24 -1.11 -21.59
CA PRO A 316 15.57 -1.68 -22.77
C PRO A 316 14.08 -1.98 -22.60
N TRP A 317 13.58 -2.02 -21.36
CA TRP A 317 12.18 -2.31 -21.04
C TRP A 317 11.33 -1.04 -20.90
N ALA A 318 11.95 0.13 -20.79
CA ALA A 318 11.26 1.41 -20.76
C ALA A 318 10.96 1.91 -22.19
N LYS A 319 9.72 2.32 -22.42
CA LYS A 319 9.24 2.85 -23.72
C LYS A 319 8.00 3.71 -23.53
N PRO A 320 7.57 4.51 -24.53
CA PRO A 320 6.35 5.31 -24.43
C PRO A 320 5.15 4.49 -23.94
N GLY A 321 4.57 4.92 -22.83
CA GLY A 321 3.44 4.25 -22.16
C GLY A 321 3.83 3.26 -21.08
N HIS A 322 5.11 2.95 -20.89
CA HIS A 322 5.61 1.87 -20.04
C HIS A 322 7.00 2.20 -19.46
N TRP A 323 7.08 2.55 -18.17
CA TRP A 323 8.30 3.07 -17.57
C TRP A 323 8.77 2.26 -16.36
N ASN A 324 10.09 2.09 -16.25
CA ASN A 324 10.71 1.68 -14.99
C ASN A 324 10.56 2.82 -13.98
N ASP A 325 10.09 2.49 -12.78
CA ASP A 325 9.92 3.43 -11.67
C ASP A 325 10.96 3.13 -10.58
N PRO A 326 12.06 3.91 -10.49
CA PRO A 326 13.06 3.80 -9.44
C PRO A 326 12.60 4.42 -8.10
N ASP A 327 11.30 4.56 -7.88
CA ASP A 327 10.67 5.17 -6.71
C ASP A 327 10.75 6.70 -6.65
N MET A 328 10.10 7.28 -5.65
CA MET A 328 9.90 8.72 -5.49
C MET A 328 11.21 9.53 -5.38
N LEU A 329 11.17 10.79 -5.81
CA LEU A 329 12.24 11.75 -5.54
C LEU A 329 12.25 12.15 -4.05
N GLU A 330 13.42 12.08 -3.41
CA GLU A 330 13.63 12.47 -2.00
C GLU A 330 14.09 13.92 -1.83
N ILE A 331 14.06 14.70 -2.90
CA ILE A 331 14.62 16.07 -2.95
C ILE A 331 13.94 16.96 -1.90
N GLY A 332 14.75 17.50 -0.99
CA GLY A 332 14.29 18.42 0.06
C GLY A 332 13.75 17.77 1.33
N ASN A 333 13.90 16.45 1.51
CA ASN A 333 13.50 15.77 2.74
C ASN A 333 14.53 15.90 3.89
N GLY A 334 15.77 16.31 3.59
CA GLY A 334 16.80 16.78 4.54
C GLY A 334 17.92 15.80 4.88
N GLY A 335 17.90 14.59 4.33
CA GLY A 335 18.85 13.51 4.59
C GLY A 335 20.01 13.41 3.60
N MET A 336 20.01 14.20 2.52
CA MET A 336 21.10 14.29 1.55
C MET A 336 21.56 15.75 1.35
N THR A 337 22.80 15.92 0.90
CA THR A 337 23.37 17.22 0.53
C THR A 337 22.77 17.73 -0.79
N GLU A 338 22.98 19.02 -1.09
CA GLU A 338 22.52 19.62 -2.35
C GLU A 338 23.08 18.89 -3.58
N ALA A 339 24.38 18.56 -3.59
CA ALA A 339 25.00 17.84 -4.71
C ALA A 339 24.43 16.42 -4.89
N GLU A 340 24.10 15.75 -3.79
CA GLU A 340 23.46 14.44 -3.81
C GLU A 340 22.02 14.53 -4.35
N TYR A 341 21.27 15.58 -3.98
CA TYR A 341 19.95 15.83 -4.57
C TYR A 341 20.00 16.20 -6.05
N GLN A 342 21.00 16.98 -6.48
CA GLN A 342 21.23 17.27 -7.90
C GLN A 342 21.55 15.99 -8.68
N THR A 343 22.36 15.11 -8.10
CA THR A 343 22.65 13.78 -8.67
C THR A 343 21.37 12.94 -8.76
N HIS A 344 20.57 12.90 -7.70
CA HIS A 344 19.30 12.18 -7.66
C HIS A 344 18.33 12.65 -8.75
N MET A 345 18.12 13.96 -8.88
CA MET A 345 17.26 14.53 -9.93
C MET A 345 17.76 14.14 -11.33
N SER A 346 19.08 14.22 -11.54
CA SER A 346 19.69 13.93 -12.84
C SER A 346 19.53 12.46 -13.21
N LEU A 347 19.78 11.53 -12.28
CA LEU A 347 19.68 10.09 -12.53
C LEU A 347 18.24 9.63 -12.80
N TRP A 348 17.24 10.25 -12.19
CA TRP A 348 15.83 9.92 -12.43
C TRP A 348 15.29 10.51 -13.74
N SER A 349 16.00 11.47 -14.33
CA SER A 349 15.58 12.18 -15.53
C SER A 349 16.18 11.61 -16.83
N ILE A 350 17.30 10.88 -16.73
CA ILE A 350 18.02 10.25 -17.85
C ILE A 350 17.50 8.82 -18.03
#